data_AF-W8VZ72-F1
#
_entry.id   AF-W8VZ72-F1
#
_cell.length_a   1.000
_cell.length_b   1.000
_cell.length_c   1.000
_cell.angle_alpha   90.00
_cell.angle_beta   90.00
_cell.angle_gamma   90.00
#
_symmetry.space_group_name_H-M   'P 1'
#
loop_
_entity.id
_entity.type
_entity.pdbx_description
1 polymer ?
#
loop_
_entity_poly.entity_id
_entity_poly.type
_entity_poly.pdbx_seq_one_letter_code
_entity_poly.pdbx_strand_id
1 'polypeptide(L)'
;MINTNDLNEYSNKVYAYLIKKHSNLVENISIHPSDFGKNHLRLEIKSINENSTHNLFLSSEDNEFTIGFDIYHDHFDSFSSQDFDSEIKVAMDYFNKILSDVLLVICAGGSASTLLTNEGIKVLESGQILDSFNYDCITYYVVSWSGHHDRTFENPKLK
;
A
#
# COMPACT_ATOMS: atom_id res chain seq x y z
N MET A 1 19.79 14.05 5.37
CA MET A 1 20.11 12.66 5.76
C MET A 1 19.34 12.37 7.05
N ILE A 2 18.61 11.27 7.11
CA ILE A 2 17.73 10.92 8.23
C ILE A 2 18.57 10.54 9.46
N ASN A 3 18.19 11.02 10.64
CA ASN A 3 18.81 10.58 11.89
C ASN A 3 18.22 9.22 12.31
N THR A 4 18.94 8.15 12.00
CA THR A 4 18.53 6.76 12.26
C THR A 4 18.35 6.44 13.75
N ASN A 5 18.92 7.25 14.65
CA ASN A 5 18.77 7.05 16.10
C ASN A 5 17.33 7.27 16.59
N ASP A 6 16.53 8.02 15.83
CA ASP A 6 15.15 8.34 16.15
C ASP A 6 14.18 7.25 15.66
N LEU A 7 14.65 6.33 14.82
CA LEU A 7 13.85 5.25 14.23
C LEU A 7 13.85 3.98 15.10
N ASN A 8 12.76 3.21 15.01
CA ASN A 8 12.73 1.84 15.50
C ASN A 8 13.68 0.93 14.69
N GLU A 9 14.00 -0.26 15.23
CA GLU A 9 14.97 -1.17 14.60
C GLU A 9 14.54 -1.65 13.22
N TYR A 10 13.25 -1.91 13.04
CA TYR A 10 12.70 -2.36 11.76
C TYR A 10 12.82 -1.29 10.68
N SER A 11 12.41 -0.06 10.98
CA SER A 11 12.54 1.12 10.12
C SER A 11 13.99 1.40 9.74
N ASN A 12 14.94 1.14 10.65
CA ASN A 12 16.37 1.22 10.34
C ASN A 12 16.82 0.18 9.30
N LYS A 13 16.31 -1.06 9.38
CA LYS A 13 16.56 -2.08 8.35
C LYS A 13 15.97 -1.67 7.00
N VAL A 14 14.74 -1.15 6.99
CA VAL A 14 14.08 -0.61 5.79
C VAL A 14 14.92 0.50 5.17
N TYR A 15 15.36 1.48 5.96
CA TYR A 15 16.18 2.58 5.48
C TYR A 15 17.50 2.11 4.86
N ALA A 16 18.19 1.18 5.53
CA ALA A 16 19.44 0.60 5.03
C ALA A 16 19.24 -0.15 3.71
N TYR A 17 18.13 -0.89 3.58
CA TYR A 17 17.75 -1.55 2.33
C TYR A 17 17.50 -0.53 1.20
N LEU A 18 16.70 0.50 1.46
CA LEU A 18 16.34 1.51 0.47
C LEU A 18 17.57 2.28 -0.03
N ILE A 19 18.48 2.71 0.86
CA ILE A 19 19.74 3.35 0.43
C ILE A 19 20.54 2.45 -0.51
N LYS A 20 20.61 1.14 -0.23
CA LYS A 20 21.43 0.20 -0.99
C LYS A 20 20.81 -0.20 -2.34
N LYS A 21 19.48 -0.31 -2.40
CA LYS A 21 18.76 -0.93 -3.53
C LYS A 21 17.89 0.03 -4.32
N HIS A 22 17.42 1.10 -3.69
CA HIS A 22 16.47 2.07 -4.24
C HIS A 22 16.86 3.49 -3.83
N SER A 23 18.12 3.86 -4.07
CA SER A 23 18.69 5.14 -3.60
C SER A 23 17.93 6.36 -4.12
N ASN A 24 17.27 6.25 -5.28
CA ASN A 24 16.40 7.28 -5.85
C ASN A 24 15.13 7.53 -5.03
N LEU A 25 14.70 6.58 -4.20
CA LEU A 25 13.51 6.74 -3.35
C LEU A 25 13.84 7.44 -2.02
N VAL A 26 15.12 7.55 -1.67
CA VAL A 26 15.55 8.05 -0.35
C VAL A 26 15.14 9.52 -0.11
N GLU A 27 15.03 10.32 -1.16
CA GLU A 27 14.60 11.72 -1.06
C GLU A 27 13.12 11.86 -0.65
N ASN A 28 12.33 10.80 -0.82
CA ASN A 28 10.90 10.75 -0.55
C ASN A 28 10.59 10.16 0.84
N ILE A 29 11.61 9.99 1.68
CA ILE A 29 11.48 9.38 3.00
C ILE A 29 11.34 10.46 4.08
N SER A 30 10.36 10.29 4.96
CA SER A 30 10.14 11.07 6.18
C SER A 30 10.13 10.17 7.43
N ILE A 31 10.36 10.79 8.58
CA ILE A 31 10.23 10.16 9.90
C ILE A 31 8.88 10.55 10.48
N HIS A 32 8.09 9.57 10.92
CA HIS A 32 6.78 9.80 11.51
C HIS A 32 6.74 9.29 12.96
N PRO A 33 6.09 10.01 13.89
CA PRO A 33 5.81 9.50 15.23
C PRO A 33 5.09 8.16 15.16
N SER A 34 5.37 7.27 16.11
CA SER A 34 4.62 6.01 16.23
C SER A 34 3.83 5.98 17.53
N ASP A 35 2.65 5.37 17.46
CA ASP A 35 1.82 5.13 18.63
C ASP A 35 2.41 4.03 19.55
N PHE A 36 3.36 3.24 19.05
CA PHE A 36 3.99 2.10 19.74
C PHE A 36 5.39 2.40 20.31
N GLY A 37 5.84 3.66 20.25
CA GLY A 37 7.08 4.09 20.86
C GLY A 37 7.98 4.89 19.91
N LYS A 38 9.09 4.28 19.45
CA LYS A 38 10.04 4.96 18.57
C LYS A 38 9.43 5.26 17.20
N ASN A 39 9.88 6.36 16.58
CA ASN A 39 9.40 6.79 15.28
C ASN A 39 9.61 5.70 14.22
N HIS A 40 8.81 5.77 13.16
CA HIS A 40 8.88 4.87 12.02
C HIS A 40 9.24 5.62 10.74
N LEU A 41 9.61 4.85 9.72
CA LEU A 41 9.91 5.36 8.38
C LEU A 41 8.64 5.36 7.54
N ARG A 42 8.41 6.47 6.82
CA ARG A 42 7.39 6.55 5.78
C ARG A 42 8.05 7.01 4.48
N LEU A 43 7.87 6.23 3.42
CA LEU A 43 8.23 6.61 2.05
C LEU A 43 6.95 7.10 1.38
N GLU A 44 6.96 8.28 0.77
CA GLU A 44 5.75 8.83 0.15
C GLU A 44 6.06 9.50 -1.19
N ILE A 45 5.40 9.06 -2.26
CA ILE A 45 5.59 9.60 -3.61
C ILE A 45 4.30 10.28 -4.06
N LYS A 46 4.43 11.51 -4.55
CA LYS A 46 3.30 12.30 -5.02
C LYS A 46 2.64 11.68 -6.24
N SER A 47 1.35 11.38 -6.14
CA SER A 47 0.56 10.83 -7.25
C SER A 47 0.61 11.74 -8.48
N ILE A 48 0.69 11.09 -9.66
CA ILE A 48 0.56 11.78 -10.94
C ILE A 48 -0.91 12.01 -11.32
N ASN A 49 -1.86 11.39 -10.60
CA ASN A 49 -3.27 11.66 -10.71
C ASN A 49 -3.56 13.05 -10.12
N GLU A 50 -3.84 14.03 -10.98
CA GLU A 50 -4.11 15.41 -10.58
C GLU A 50 -5.36 15.55 -9.69
N ASN A 51 -6.25 14.55 -9.71
CA ASN A 51 -7.47 14.53 -8.91
C ASN A 51 -7.28 13.80 -7.57
N SER A 52 -6.13 13.14 -7.34
CA SER A 52 -5.87 12.43 -6.09
C SER A 52 -5.52 13.42 -4.98
N THR A 53 -6.19 13.27 -3.84
CA THR A 53 -5.84 13.95 -2.59
C THR A 53 -4.76 13.21 -1.81
N HIS A 54 -4.33 12.04 -2.28
CA HIS A 54 -3.46 11.13 -1.54
C HIS A 54 -2.25 10.70 -2.37
N ASN A 55 -1.12 10.62 -1.68
CA ASN A 55 0.13 10.11 -2.22
C ASN A 55 0.18 8.59 -2.03
N LEU A 56 0.95 7.90 -2.88
CA LEU A 56 1.29 6.50 -2.62
C LEU A 56 2.32 6.48 -1.50
N PHE A 57 2.05 5.73 -0.44
CA PHE A 57 2.97 5.58 0.67
C PHE A 57 3.34 4.12 0.93
N LEU A 58 4.50 3.94 1.55
CA LEU A 58 4.93 2.74 2.24
C LEU A 58 5.29 3.14 3.66
N SER A 59 4.62 2.56 4.66
CA SER A 59 4.92 2.74 6.08
C SER A 59 5.55 1.48 6.65
N SER A 60 6.47 1.66 7.60
CA SER A 60 7.07 0.58 8.39
C SER A 60 6.72 0.65 9.88
N GLU A 61 5.55 1.21 10.19
CA GLU A 61 5.02 1.27 11.56
C GLU A 61 4.73 -0.14 12.11
N ASP A 62 4.86 -0.29 13.42
CA ASP A 62 4.61 -1.53 14.17
C ASP A 62 5.34 -2.79 13.67
N ASN A 63 6.48 -2.58 12.98
CA ASN A 63 7.25 -3.65 12.32
C ASN A 63 6.50 -4.36 11.19
N GLU A 64 5.54 -3.69 10.57
CA GLU A 64 4.76 -4.19 9.45
C GLU A 64 4.89 -3.24 8.26
N PHE A 65 4.67 -3.76 7.05
CA PHE A 65 4.53 -2.90 5.88
C PHE A 65 3.07 -2.57 5.65
N THR A 66 2.79 -1.30 5.40
CA THR A 66 1.50 -0.83 4.90
C THR A 66 1.72 -0.06 3.62
N ILE A 67 0.99 -0.38 2.55
CA ILE A 67 1.14 0.27 1.24
C ILE A 67 -0.22 0.69 0.68
N GLY A 68 -0.32 1.94 0.21
CA GLY A 68 -1.51 2.43 -0.48
C GLY A 68 -1.64 3.95 -0.50
N PHE A 69 -2.89 4.42 -0.52
CA PHE A 69 -3.30 5.81 -0.63
C PHE A 69 -4.17 6.24 0.57
N ASP A 70 -3.54 6.86 1.57
CA ASP A 70 -4.18 7.27 2.83
C ASP A 70 -5.11 6.17 3.41
N ILE A 71 -6.42 6.37 3.50
CA ILE A 71 -7.38 5.38 4.04
C ILE A 71 -7.60 4.14 3.15
N TYR A 72 -7.04 4.14 1.93
CA TYR A 72 -7.10 3.02 0.99
C TYR A 72 -5.74 2.34 0.93
N HIS A 73 -5.48 1.40 1.82
CA HIS A 73 -4.21 0.70 1.88
C HIS A 73 -4.37 -0.78 2.20
N ASP A 74 -3.35 -1.54 1.86
CA ASP A 74 -3.24 -2.92 2.29
C ASP A 74 -2.14 -3.02 3.34
N HIS A 75 -2.43 -3.79 4.38
CA HIS A 75 -1.47 -4.11 5.41
C HIS A 75 -0.91 -5.51 5.11
N PHE A 76 0.38 -5.68 5.33
CA PHE A 76 1.03 -6.97 5.14
C PHE A 76 1.21 -7.66 6.49
N ASP A 77 0.08 -8.06 7.10
CA ASP A 77 -0.09 -8.54 8.48
C ASP A 77 0.58 -9.88 8.81
N SER A 78 1.29 -10.48 7.85
CA SER A 78 1.77 -11.87 7.94
C SER A 78 3.26 -12.01 8.26
N PHE A 79 3.88 -10.96 8.80
CA PHE A 79 5.33 -10.88 8.97
C PHE A 79 5.86 -11.14 10.38
N SER A 80 4.98 -11.38 11.37
CA SER A 80 5.39 -11.73 12.74
C SER A 80 6.24 -13.02 12.86
N SER A 81 6.51 -13.72 11.74
CA SER A 81 7.41 -14.88 11.67
C SER A 81 8.32 -14.95 10.43
N GLN A 82 8.46 -13.88 9.61
CA GLN A 82 9.23 -13.94 8.35
C GLN A 82 10.62 -13.29 8.44
N ASP A 83 11.46 -13.61 7.45
CA ASP A 83 12.80 -13.04 7.28
C ASP A 83 12.70 -11.70 6.55
N PHE A 84 13.19 -10.62 7.18
CA PHE A 84 13.11 -9.22 6.70
C PHE A 84 13.42 -9.07 5.20
N ASP A 85 14.46 -9.77 4.71
CA ASP A 85 14.90 -9.67 3.32
C ASP A 85 13.85 -10.17 2.31
N SER A 86 12.96 -11.06 2.73
CA SER A 86 11.85 -11.56 1.93
C SER A 86 10.67 -10.57 1.95
N GLU A 87 10.35 -10.05 3.13
CA GLU A 87 9.24 -9.11 3.34
C GLU A 87 9.44 -7.83 2.52
N ILE A 88 10.60 -7.18 2.66
CA ILE A 88 10.88 -5.92 1.97
C ILE A 88 10.89 -6.10 0.45
N LYS A 89 11.29 -7.26 -0.07
CA LYS A 89 11.24 -7.54 -1.51
C LYS A 89 9.81 -7.62 -2.01
N VAL A 90 8.92 -8.29 -1.26
CA VAL A 90 7.50 -8.39 -1.61
C VAL A 90 6.83 -7.02 -1.51
N ALA A 91 7.05 -6.28 -0.41
CA ALA A 91 6.52 -4.94 -0.24
C ALA A 91 6.97 -3.99 -1.37
N MET A 92 8.27 -3.99 -1.71
CA MET A 92 8.78 -3.17 -2.80
C MET A 92 8.28 -3.61 -4.18
N ASP A 93 8.07 -4.90 -4.42
CA ASP A 93 7.46 -5.39 -5.67
C ASP A 93 6.03 -4.86 -5.81
N TYR A 94 5.21 -4.93 -4.76
CA TYR A 94 3.87 -4.37 -4.77
C TYR A 94 3.85 -2.85 -4.92
N PHE A 95 4.72 -2.14 -4.19
CA PHE A 95 4.87 -0.70 -4.31
C PHE A 95 5.18 -0.28 -5.76
N ASN A 96 6.13 -0.97 -6.41
CA ASN A 96 6.48 -0.72 -7.81
C ASN A 96 5.38 -1.10 -8.80
N LYS A 97 4.63 -2.17 -8.54
CA LYS A 97 3.47 -2.56 -9.34
C LYS A 97 2.33 -1.55 -9.25
N ILE A 98 2.14 -0.91 -8.10
CA ILE A 98 1.17 0.18 -7.96
C ILE A 98 1.64 1.41 -8.74
N LEU A 99 2.92 1.80 -8.63
CA LEU A 99 3.50 2.91 -9.41
C LEU A 99 3.38 2.74 -10.94
N SER A 100 3.21 1.51 -11.41
CA SER A 100 3.05 1.16 -12.83
C SER A 100 1.62 0.76 -13.21
N ASP A 101 0.65 0.97 -12.32
CA ASP A 101 -0.77 0.58 -12.46
C ASP A 101 -1.01 -0.91 -12.78
N VAL A 102 -0.02 -1.77 -12.50
CA VAL A 102 -0.19 -3.24 -12.60
C VAL A 102 -1.06 -3.74 -11.46
N LEU A 103 -0.89 -3.16 -10.27
CA LEU A 103 -1.76 -3.36 -9.12
C LEU A 103 -2.51 -2.08 -8.79
N LEU A 104 -3.76 -2.27 -8.40
CA LEU A 104 -4.71 -1.21 -8.08
C LEU A 104 -5.20 -1.46 -6.66
N VAL A 105 -5.40 -0.38 -5.90
CA VAL A 105 -6.03 -0.50 -4.58
C VAL A 105 -7.53 -0.53 -4.78
N ILE A 106 -8.19 -1.58 -4.30
CA ILE A 106 -9.64 -1.65 -4.24
C ILE A 106 -10.10 -1.58 -2.80
N CYS A 107 -11.13 -0.77 -2.54
CA CYS A 107 -11.71 -0.59 -1.21
C CYS A 107 -13.20 -0.95 -1.22
N ALA A 108 -13.63 -1.68 -0.19
CA ALA A 108 -15.03 -2.01 0.07
C ALA A 108 -15.72 -1.03 1.05
N GLY A 109 -15.04 0.07 1.40
CA GLY A 109 -15.43 0.94 2.51
C GLY A 109 -15.10 0.33 3.88
N GLY A 110 -15.29 1.10 4.95
CA GLY A 110 -15.11 0.61 6.33
C GLY A 110 -13.68 0.13 6.65
N SER A 111 -12.67 0.74 6.03
CA SER A 111 -11.25 0.37 6.16
C SER A 111 -10.85 -0.99 5.59
N ALA A 112 -11.72 -1.63 4.79
CA ALA A 112 -11.38 -2.84 4.06
C ALA A 112 -10.85 -2.50 2.67
N SER A 113 -9.57 -2.77 2.42
CA SER A 113 -8.95 -2.66 1.10
C SER A 113 -8.02 -3.82 0.81
N THR A 114 -7.70 -4.02 -0.46
CA THR A 114 -6.66 -4.94 -0.91
C THR A 114 -6.09 -4.48 -2.25
N LEU A 115 -5.07 -5.20 -2.73
CA LEU A 115 -4.46 -5.00 -4.04
C LEU A 115 -4.97 -6.03 -5.06
N LEU A 116 -5.52 -5.56 -6.18
CA LEU A 116 -5.92 -6.41 -7.31
C LEU A 116 -5.34 -5.91 -8.62
N THR A 117 -5.16 -6.81 -9.58
CA THR A 117 -4.93 -6.40 -10.97
C THR A 117 -6.24 -5.91 -11.59
N ASN A 118 -6.13 -5.21 -12.72
CA ASN A 118 -7.30 -4.79 -13.48
C ASN A 118 -8.16 -5.98 -13.95
N GLU A 119 -7.56 -7.15 -14.23
CA GLU A 119 -8.29 -8.39 -14.51
C GLU A 119 -9.05 -8.88 -13.28
N GLY A 120 -8.43 -8.85 -12.09
CA GLY A 120 -9.12 -9.21 -10.83
C GLY A 120 -10.32 -8.32 -10.56
N ILE A 121 -10.20 -7.01 -10.82
CA ILE A 121 -11.34 -6.08 -10.70
C ILE A 121 -12.45 -6.43 -11.71
N LYS A 122 -12.12 -6.76 -12.96
CA LYS A 122 -13.12 -7.18 -13.95
C LYS A 122 -13.87 -8.44 -13.55
N VAL A 123 -13.20 -9.37 -12.86
CA VAL A 123 -13.85 -10.56 -12.28
C VAL A 123 -14.90 -10.14 -11.26
N LEU A 124 -14.57 -9.21 -10.34
CA LEU A 124 -15.53 -8.64 -9.39
C LEU A 124 -16.68 -7.93 -10.10
N GLU A 125 -16.40 -7.08 -11.09
CA GLU A 125 -17.42 -6.35 -11.87
C GLU A 125 -18.41 -7.28 -12.58
N SER A 126 -17.96 -8.48 -12.97
CA SER A 126 -18.81 -9.51 -13.58
C SER A 126 -19.72 -10.25 -12.60
N GLY A 127 -19.56 -10.00 -11.30
CA GLY A 127 -20.31 -10.63 -10.21
C GLY A 127 -19.76 -11.97 -9.74
N GLN A 128 -18.55 -12.33 -10.15
CA GLN A 128 -17.85 -13.49 -9.61
C GLN A 128 -17.25 -13.18 -8.23
N ILE A 129 -17.24 -14.19 -7.36
CA ILE A 129 -16.65 -14.08 -6.03
C ILE A 129 -15.14 -14.30 -6.13
N LEU A 130 -14.37 -13.38 -5.58
CA LEU A 130 -12.95 -13.58 -5.28
C LEU A 130 -12.83 -13.85 -3.79
N ASP A 131 -12.40 -15.06 -3.41
CA ASP A 131 -12.28 -15.46 -2.00
C ASP A 131 -11.33 -14.53 -1.22
N SER A 132 -10.32 -13.97 -1.89
CA SER A 132 -9.40 -13.00 -1.32
C SER A 132 -10.02 -11.63 -1.04
N PHE A 133 -11.18 -11.32 -1.63
CA PHE A 133 -11.82 -10.02 -1.50
C PHE A 133 -13.33 -10.13 -1.69
N ASN A 134 -14.01 -10.51 -0.61
CA ASN A 134 -15.44 -10.78 -0.59
C ASN A 134 -16.10 -10.06 0.60
N TYR A 135 -16.53 -8.82 0.36
CA TYR A 135 -17.15 -7.98 1.38
C TYR A 135 -18.61 -7.69 1.07
N ASP A 136 -19.43 -7.62 2.12
CA ASP A 136 -20.82 -7.20 2.04
C ASP A 136 -20.91 -5.66 2.07
N CYS A 137 -20.38 -5.03 1.01
CA CYS A 137 -20.48 -3.57 0.81
C CYS A 137 -21.49 -3.21 -0.29
N ILE A 138 -21.89 -1.94 -0.35
CA ILE A 138 -22.75 -1.43 -1.44
C ILE A 138 -21.92 -1.10 -2.69
N THR A 139 -20.74 -0.50 -2.49
CA THR A 139 -19.92 0.04 -3.56
C THR A 139 -18.47 -0.30 -3.33
N TYR A 140 -17.77 -0.65 -4.40
CA TYR A 140 -16.32 -0.76 -4.44
C TYR A 140 -15.72 0.49 -5.07
N TYR A 141 -14.58 0.92 -4.53
CA TYR A 141 -13.79 2.06 -5.03
C TYR A 141 -12.44 1.54 -5.49
N VAL A 142 -12.11 1.78 -6.76
CA VAL A 142 -10.80 1.45 -7.34
C VAL A 142 -9.98 2.73 -7.42
N VAL A 143 -8.76 2.68 -6.89
CA VAL A 143 -7.80 3.78 -6.88
C VAL A 143 -6.50 3.31 -7.53
N SER A 144 -6.00 4.09 -8.48
CA SER A 144 -4.77 3.85 -9.21
C SER A 144 -3.77 4.98 -9.03
N TRP A 145 -2.50 4.68 -9.27
CA TRP A 145 -1.44 5.67 -9.18
C TRP A 145 -1.61 6.80 -10.20
N SER A 146 -1.97 6.44 -11.44
CA SER A 146 -2.18 7.41 -12.52
C SER A 146 -3.55 8.05 -12.56
N GLY A 147 -4.54 7.45 -11.90
CA GLY A 147 -5.95 7.79 -12.05
C GLY A 147 -6.63 7.18 -13.29
N HIS A 148 -5.90 6.54 -14.20
CA HIS A 148 -6.49 5.98 -15.43
C HIS A 148 -7.45 4.82 -15.17
N HIS A 149 -7.31 4.14 -14.03
CA HIS A 149 -8.16 3.02 -13.65
C HIS A 149 -9.16 3.36 -12.54
N ASP A 150 -9.16 4.61 -12.06
CA ASP A 150 -10.06 5.07 -11.01
C ASP A 150 -11.51 4.89 -11.46
N ARG A 151 -12.29 4.19 -10.64
CA ARG A 151 -13.72 3.98 -10.89
C ARG A 151 -14.41 3.44 -9.65
N THR A 152 -15.73 3.54 -9.66
CA THR A 152 -16.61 2.97 -8.65
C THR A 152 -17.62 2.06 -9.29
N PHE A 153 -17.95 0.94 -8.65
CA PHE A 153 -19.02 0.06 -9.11
C PHE A 153 -19.79 -0.56 -7.95
N GLU A 154 -21.08 -0.82 -8.16
CA GLU A 154 -21.93 -1.48 -7.17
C GLU A 154 -21.48 -2.92 -6.96
N ASN A 155 -21.54 -3.38 -5.71
CA ASN A 155 -21.29 -4.78 -5.39
C ASN A 155 -22.32 -5.67 -6.09
N PRO A 156 -21.92 -6.51 -7.06
CA PRO A 156 -22.89 -7.27 -7.83
C PRO A 156 -23.66 -8.31 -7.03
N LYS A 157 -23.20 -8.64 -5.81
CA LYS A 157 -23.92 -9.53 -4.87
C LYS A 157 -25.26 -8.98 -4.40
N LEU A 158 -25.46 -7.67 -4.53
CA LEU A 158 -26.68 -6.98 -4.10
C LEU A 158 -27.71 -6.83 -5.24
N LYS A 159 -27.42 -7.37 -6.42
CA LYS A 159 -28.32 -7.41 -7.58
C LYS A 159 -29.06 -8.74 -7.66
#